data_AF-A0A3S2UVP7-F1
#
_entry.id   AF-A0A3S2UVP7-F1
#
_cell.length_a   1.000
_cell.length_b   1.000
_cell.length_c   1.000
_cell.angle_alpha   90.00
_cell.angle_beta   90.00
_cell.angle_gamma   90.00
#
_symmetry.space_group_name_H-M   'P 1'
#
loop_
_entity.id
_entity.type
_entity.pdbx_description
1 polymer ?
#
loop_
_entity_poly.entity_id
_entity_poly.type
_entity_poly.pdbx_seq_one_letter_code
_entity_poly.pdbx_strand_id
1 'polypeptide(L)'
;MTSETFKPIVYLKENCPFCLKVRLFLLESGLASDVESRDFVPGTEQEEKIRAELSPHLDRVSFPSAQLEPGRYVTESDDIIVFFAAKVGRDPAGMTVYRNYVDGVFAMSMKLWKENQELKKAASAA
;
A
#
# COMPACT_ATOMS: atom_id res chain seq x y z
N MET A 1 6.40 17.63 29.25
CA MET A 1 5.53 16.59 28.66
C MET A 1 5.94 16.46 27.21
N THR A 2 6.66 15.40 26.86
CA THR A 2 6.97 15.11 25.46
C THR A 2 5.69 14.59 24.83
N SER A 3 5.03 15.40 24.00
CA SER A 3 3.98 14.90 23.13
C SER A 3 4.63 13.84 22.25
N GLU A 4 4.24 12.58 22.40
CA GLU A 4 4.67 11.55 21.46
C GLU A 4 4.25 11.98 20.06
N THR A 5 5.23 12.14 19.18
CA THR A 5 4.96 12.54 17.80
C THR A 5 4.23 11.36 17.15
N PHE A 6 3.03 11.62 16.63
CA PHE A 6 2.24 10.61 15.95
C PHE A 6 3.06 9.93 14.84
N LYS A 7 3.14 8.60 14.88
CA LYS A 7 3.69 7.79 13.80
C LYS A 7 2.56 7.36 12.86
N PRO A 8 2.63 7.70 11.56
CA PRO A 8 1.68 7.19 10.58
C PRO A 8 1.64 5.66 10.60
N ILE A 9 0.45 5.09 10.36
CA ILE A 9 0.24 3.64 10.35
C ILE A 9 -0.05 3.21 8.92
N VAL A 10 0.64 2.18 8.43
CA VAL A 10 0.33 1.52 7.16
C VAL A 10 -0.17 0.11 7.42
N TYR A 11 -1.29 -0.24 6.79
CA TYR A 11 -1.91 -1.56 6.89
C TYR A 11 -1.63 -2.32 5.62
N LEU A 12 -0.83 -3.39 5.74
CA LEU A 12 -0.19 -4.01 4.59
C LEU A 12 -0.48 -5.50 4.54
N LYS A 13 -1.19 -5.92 3.50
CA LYS A 13 -1.46 -7.33 3.24
C LYS A 13 -0.21 -8.04 2.70
N GLU A 14 0.06 -9.24 3.19
CA GLU A 14 1.10 -10.11 2.62
C GLU A 14 0.75 -10.53 1.18
N ASN A 15 1.79 -10.75 0.37
CA ASN A 15 1.67 -11.16 -1.04
C ASN A 15 0.81 -10.22 -1.91
N CYS A 16 0.59 -8.98 -1.47
CA CYS A 16 -0.12 -7.95 -2.21
C CYS A 16 0.87 -7.06 -2.97
N PRO A 17 0.81 -6.99 -4.32
CA PRO A 17 1.76 -6.21 -5.10
C PRO A 17 1.70 -4.71 -4.79
N PHE A 18 0.50 -4.15 -4.57
CA PHE A 18 0.32 -2.77 -4.15
C PHE A 18 0.89 -2.49 -2.75
N CYS A 19 0.82 -3.46 -1.83
CA CYS A 19 1.43 -3.30 -0.51
C CYS A 19 2.96 -3.38 -0.58
N LEU A 20 3.52 -4.24 -1.44
CA LEU A 20 4.96 -4.31 -1.66
C LEU A 20 5.50 -2.99 -2.24
N LYS A 21 4.75 -2.33 -3.13
CA LYS A 21 5.07 -0.98 -3.64
C LYS A 21 5.30 0.03 -2.51
N VAL A 22 4.41 0.06 -1.51
CA VAL A 22 4.54 0.93 -0.32
C VAL A 22 5.73 0.52 0.55
N ARG A 23 5.93 -0.80 0.79
CA ARG A 23 7.07 -1.29 1.58
C ARG A 23 8.42 -0.87 0.98
N LEU A 24 8.58 -1.03 -0.32
CA LEU A 24 9.83 -0.68 -1.01
C LEU A 24 10.09 0.84 -0.97
N PHE A 25 9.03 1.64 -1.16
CA PHE A 25 9.15 3.09 -1.03
C PHE A 25 9.62 3.48 0.38
N LEU A 26 8.95 3.01 1.44
CA LEU A 26 9.29 3.34 2.83
C LEU A 26 10.71 2.89 3.20
N LEU A 27 11.13 1.73 2.69
CA LEU A 27 12.48 1.21 2.92
C LEU A 27 13.54 2.09 2.25
N GLU A 28 13.40 2.36 0.95
CA GLU A 28 14.39 3.11 0.18
C GLU A 28 14.40 4.61 0.52
N SER A 29 13.25 5.17 0.93
CA SER A 29 13.15 6.54 1.41
C SER A 29 13.75 6.73 2.81
N GLY A 30 14.04 5.65 3.54
CA GLY A 30 14.54 5.69 4.92
C GLY A 30 13.45 5.96 5.97
N LEU A 31 12.16 5.83 5.62
CA LEU A 31 11.03 6.11 6.51
C LEU A 31 10.54 4.90 7.31
N ALA A 32 11.11 3.71 7.08
CA ALA A 32 10.64 2.47 7.71
C ALA A 32 10.58 2.51 9.25
N SER A 33 11.44 3.31 9.92
CA SER A 33 11.42 3.49 11.38
C SER A 33 10.43 4.56 11.87
N ASP A 34 9.96 5.42 10.97
CA ASP A 34 9.09 6.57 11.26
C ASP A 34 7.62 6.27 10.99
N VAL A 35 7.32 5.07 10.50
CA VAL A 35 5.99 4.58 10.15
C VAL A 35 5.76 3.25 10.88
N GLU A 36 4.60 3.10 11.52
CA GLU A 36 4.16 1.82 12.07
C GLU A 36 3.60 0.96 10.94
N SER A 37 4.17 -0.23 10.75
CA SER A 37 3.62 -1.23 9.81
C SER A 37 2.76 -2.23 10.57
N ARG A 38 1.50 -2.36 10.15
CA ARG A 38 0.58 -3.42 10.58
C ARG A 38 0.39 -4.42 9.44
N ASP A 39 1.33 -5.36 9.37
CA ASP A 39 1.31 -6.45 8.40
C ASP A 39 0.34 -7.56 8.83
N PHE A 40 -0.33 -8.19 7.86
CA PHE A 40 -1.20 -9.34 8.13
C PHE A 40 -1.29 -10.31 6.94
N VAL A 41 -1.57 -11.56 7.26
CA VAL A 41 -1.81 -12.65 6.31
C VAL A 41 -3.29 -12.63 5.89
N PRO A 42 -3.61 -12.79 4.58
CA PRO A 42 -5.00 -12.86 4.13
C PRO A 42 -5.76 -14.04 4.74
N GLY A 43 -7.05 -13.84 5.05
CA GLY A 43 -7.96 -14.85 5.57
C GLY A 43 -7.80 -15.15 7.06
N THR A 44 -7.14 -14.25 7.82
CA THR A 44 -6.90 -14.42 9.26
C THR A 44 -7.83 -13.55 10.11
N GLU A 45 -7.99 -13.89 11.39
CA GLU A 45 -8.70 -13.03 12.36
C GLU A 45 -8.09 -11.64 12.47
N GLN A 46 -6.78 -11.51 12.22
CA GLN A 46 -6.10 -10.22 12.20
C GLN A 46 -6.58 -9.34 11.03
N GLU A 47 -6.79 -9.93 9.84
CA GLU A 47 -7.40 -9.22 8.71
C GLU A 47 -8.77 -8.67 9.10
N GLU A 48 -9.63 -9.50 9.71
CA GLU A 48 -10.98 -9.08 10.10
C GLU A 48 -10.96 -7.94 11.13
N LYS A 49 -10.05 -8.00 12.11
CA LYS A 49 -9.87 -6.92 13.10
C LYS A 49 -9.43 -5.62 12.44
N ILE A 50 -8.45 -5.68 11.53
CA ILE A 50 -7.98 -4.50 10.77
C ILE A 50 -9.10 -3.94 9.89
N ARG A 51 -9.86 -4.80 9.21
CA ARG A 51 -11.00 -4.36 8.40
C ARG A 51 -12.07 -3.68 9.25
N ALA A 52 -12.38 -4.21 10.43
CA ALA A 52 -13.31 -3.61 11.36
C ALA A 52 -12.82 -2.26 11.90
N GLU A 53 -11.52 -2.10 12.15
CA GLU A 53 -10.90 -0.83 12.53
C GLU A 53 -11.02 0.22 11.42
N LEU A 54 -10.80 -0.17 10.16
CA LEU A 54 -10.77 0.75 9.01
C LEU A 54 -12.16 1.10 8.45
N SER A 55 -13.13 0.19 8.58
CA SER A 55 -14.48 0.34 7.99
C SER A 55 -15.20 1.64 8.36
N PRO A 56 -15.15 2.16 9.60
CA PRO A 56 -15.79 3.44 9.95
C PRO A 56 -15.12 4.67 9.32
N HIS A 57 -13.92 4.53 8.76
CA HIS A 57 -13.11 5.64 8.26
C HIS A 57 -12.97 5.68 6.74
N LEU A 58 -13.39 4.63 6.04
CA LEU A 58 -13.19 4.45 4.61
C LEU A 58 -14.49 3.98 3.94
N ASP A 59 -14.85 4.57 2.80
CA ASP A 59 -16.00 4.12 1.99
C ASP A 59 -15.87 2.67 1.55
N ARG A 60 -14.63 2.22 1.31
CA ARG A 60 -14.29 0.84 0.96
C ARG A 60 -12.91 0.47 1.51
N VAL A 61 -12.86 -0.57 2.32
CA VAL A 61 -11.58 -1.09 2.84
C VAL A 61 -10.84 -1.88 1.75
N SER A 62 -9.75 -1.32 1.26
CA SER A 62 -8.77 -1.94 0.36
C SER A 62 -7.37 -1.91 0.98
N PHE A 63 -6.42 -2.65 0.40
CA PHE A 63 -5.04 -2.67 0.89
C PHE A 63 -4.05 -2.43 -0.26
N PRO A 64 -3.04 -1.56 -0.08
CA PRO A 64 -2.67 -0.90 1.17
C PRO A 64 -3.66 0.19 1.59
N SER A 65 -3.73 0.42 2.90
CA SER A 65 -4.40 1.57 3.52
C SER A 65 -3.44 2.22 4.52
N ALA A 66 -3.68 3.48 4.86
CA ALA A 66 -2.86 4.17 5.86
C ALA A 66 -3.67 5.16 6.70
N GLN A 67 -3.25 5.34 7.96
CA GLN A 67 -3.56 6.52 8.75
C GLN A 67 -2.37 7.47 8.65
N LEU A 68 -2.47 8.49 7.80
CA LEU A 68 -1.36 9.42 7.51
C LEU A 68 -1.16 10.44 8.63
N GLU A 69 -2.26 10.85 9.25
CA GLU A 69 -2.37 11.80 10.37
C GLU A 69 -3.52 11.35 11.28
N PRO A 70 -3.60 11.81 12.54
CA PRO A 70 -4.71 11.45 13.42
C PRO A 70 -6.07 11.70 12.76
N GLY A 71 -6.85 10.63 12.57
CA GLY A 71 -8.17 10.67 11.93
C GLY A 71 -8.17 10.77 10.40
N ARG A 72 -7.02 10.89 9.75
CA ARG A 72 -6.91 10.95 8.28
C ARG A 72 -6.50 9.59 7.71
N TYR A 73 -7.48 8.88 7.20
CA TYR A 73 -7.31 7.58 6.55
C TYR A 73 -7.33 7.72 5.04
N VAL A 74 -6.45 6.99 4.36
CA VAL A 74 -6.41 6.91 2.90
C VAL A 74 -6.29 5.47 2.45
N THR A 75 -6.74 5.24 1.23
CA THR A 75 -6.46 4.02 0.46
C THR A 75 -5.49 4.38 -0.67
N GLU A 76 -5.24 3.45 -1.59
CA GLU A 76 -4.39 3.62 -2.77
C GLU A 76 -2.90 3.77 -2.47
N SER A 77 -2.09 2.88 -3.06
CA SER A 77 -0.64 2.87 -2.83
C SER A 77 0.04 4.17 -3.29
N ASP A 78 -0.48 4.79 -4.35
CA ASP A 78 0.12 6.01 -4.92
C ASP A 78 -0.10 7.22 -4.03
N ASP A 79 -1.30 7.38 -3.46
CA ASP A 79 -1.61 8.49 -2.54
C ASP A 79 -0.78 8.42 -1.25
N ILE A 80 -0.60 7.20 -0.71
CA ILE A 80 0.27 6.93 0.44
C ILE A 80 1.71 7.37 0.13
N ILE A 81 2.22 7.01 -1.06
CA ILE A 81 3.58 7.33 -1.49
C ILE A 81 3.76 8.83 -1.72
N VAL A 82 2.79 9.51 -2.35
CA VAL A 82 2.82 10.96 -2.57
C VAL A 82 2.92 11.71 -1.23
N PHE A 83 2.16 11.29 -0.22
CA PHE A 83 2.24 11.89 1.11
C PHE A 83 3.63 11.76 1.72
N PHE A 84 4.18 10.55 1.72
CA PHE A 84 5.50 10.32 2.33
C PHE A 84 6.64 10.96 1.53
N ALA A 85 6.57 10.96 0.20
CA ALA A 85 7.52 11.65 -0.67
C ALA A 85 7.59 13.15 -0.36
N ALA A 86 6.44 13.80 -0.21
CA ALA A 86 6.36 15.20 0.20
C ALA A 86 6.96 15.42 1.60
N LYS A 87 6.73 14.50 2.54
CA LYS A 87 7.26 14.59 3.91
C LYS A 87 8.78 14.55 3.99
N VAL A 88 9.45 13.76 3.14
CA VAL A 88 10.93 13.64 3.15
C VAL A 88 11.65 14.41 2.04
N GLY A 89 10.91 15.09 1.16
CA GLY A 89 11.49 15.81 0.03
C GLY A 89 12.25 14.90 -0.94
N ARG A 90 11.84 13.63 -1.07
CA ARG A 90 12.45 12.66 -1.99
C ARG A 90 11.52 12.36 -3.14
N ASP A 91 12.05 12.47 -4.36
CA ASP A 91 11.34 12.09 -5.58
C ASP A 91 11.36 10.56 -5.76
N PRO A 92 10.19 9.88 -5.80
CA PRO A 92 10.13 8.45 -6.09
C PRO A 92 10.75 8.05 -7.44
N ALA A 93 10.85 8.97 -8.41
CA ALA A 93 11.47 8.68 -9.71
C ALA A 93 12.99 8.41 -9.59
N GLY A 94 13.65 8.95 -8.56
CA GLY A 94 15.07 8.72 -8.30
C GLY A 94 15.38 7.45 -7.48
N MET A 95 14.36 6.72 -7.03
CA MET A 95 14.50 5.56 -6.15
C MET A 95 14.66 4.27 -6.97
N THR A 96 15.88 3.78 -7.12
CA THR A 96 16.22 2.69 -8.04
C THR A 96 15.50 1.39 -7.69
N VAL A 97 15.44 0.99 -6.41
CA VAL A 97 14.83 -0.30 -6.02
C VAL A 97 13.31 -0.24 -6.19
N TYR A 98 12.70 0.84 -5.72
CA TYR A 98 11.29 1.14 -5.89
C TYR A 98 10.89 1.18 -7.37
N ARG A 99 11.63 1.90 -8.22
CA ARG A 99 11.35 1.99 -9.66
C ARG A 99 11.54 0.67 -10.38
N ASN A 100 12.59 -0.10 -10.07
CA ASN A 100 12.78 -1.43 -10.65
C ASN A 100 11.59 -2.35 -10.38
N TYR A 101 10.99 -2.26 -9.18
CA TYR A 101 9.78 -3.01 -8.88
C TYR A 101 8.56 -2.48 -9.65
N VAL A 102 8.30 -1.16 -9.58
CA VAL A 102 7.12 -0.53 -10.18
C VAL A 102 7.11 -0.68 -11.70
N ASP A 103 8.24 -0.44 -12.36
CA ASP A 103 8.36 -0.45 -13.82
C ASP A 103 8.62 -1.83 -14.39
N GLY A 104 9.19 -2.74 -13.59
CA GLY A 104 9.43 -4.11 -13.97
C GLY A 104 8.29 -5.03 -13.57
N VAL A 105 8.48 -5.73 -12.45
CA VAL A 105 7.62 -6.85 -12.03
C VAL A 105 6.18 -6.42 -11.79
N PHE A 106 5.95 -5.26 -11.16
CA PHE A 106 4.60 -4.76 -10.89
C PHE A 106 3.85 -4.44 -12.19
N ALA A 107 4.43 -3.63 -13.08
CA ALA A 107 3.82 -3.28 -14.37
C ALA A 107 3.51 -4.53 -15.21
N MET A 108 4.44 -5.48 -15.28
CA MET A 108 4.22 -6.75 -15.98
C MET A 108 3.08 -7.56 -15.34
N SER A 109 3.01 -7.61 -14.01
CA SER A 109 1.94 -8.34 -13.31
C SER A 109 0.56 -7.74 -13.58
N MET A 110 0.45 -6.40 -13.61
CA MET A 110 -0.80 -5.71 -13.93
C MET A 110 -1.24 -5.95 -15.37
N LYS A 111 -0.29 -5.97 -16.31
CA LYS A 111 -0.56 -6.33 -17.72
C LYS A 111 -1.12 -7.74 -17.83
N LEU A 112 -0.42 -8.73 -17.26
CA LEU A 112 -0.84 -10.13 -17.30
C LEU A 112 -2.18 -10.35 -16.60
N TRP A 113 -2.43 -9.66 -15.48
CA TRP A 113 -3.71 -9.73 -14.80
C TRP A 113 -4.86 -9.23 -15.68
N LYS A 114 -4.68 -8.09 -16.36
CA LYS A 114 -5.67 -7.54 -17.28
C LYS A 114 -5.93 -8.49 -18.46
N GLU A 115 -4.88 -8.98 -19.09
CA GLU A 115 -4.99 -9.96 -20.19
C GLU A 115 -5.73 -11.23 -19.73
N ASN A 116 -5.44 -11.74 -18.54
CA ASN A 116 -6.12 -12.92 -17.98
C ASN A 116 -7.62 -12.67 -17.75
N GLN A 117 -8.00 -11.48 -17.28
CA GLN A 117 -9.40 -11.09 -17.11
C GLN A 117 -10.13 -11.03 -18.46
N GLU A 118 -9.50 -10.48 -19.50
CA GLU A 118 -10.06 -10.42 -20.85
C GLU A 118 -10.24 -11.81 -21.45
N LEU A 119 -9.23 -12.69 -21.33
CA LEU A 119 -9.31 -14.07 -21.78
C LEU A 119 -10.41 -14.86 -21.08
N LYS A 120 -10.56 -14.71 -19.75
CA LYS A 120 -11.64 -15.37 -19.00
C LYS A 120 -13.02 -14.92 -19.44
N LYS A 121 -13.20 -13.62 -19.70
CA LYS A 121 -14.47 -13.08 -20.23
C LYS A 121 -14.79 -13.68 -21.59
N ALA A 122 -13.82 -13.70 -22.51
CA ALA A 122 -14.00 -14.28 -23.83
C ALA A 122 -14.34 -15.78 -23.76
N ALA A 123 -13.64 -16.54 -22.91
CA ALA A 123 -13.91 -17.97 -22.72
C ALA A 123 -15.28 -18.26 -22.10
N SER A 124 -15.79 -17.40 -21.22
CA SER A 124 -17.14 -17.55 -20.65
C SER A 124 -18.29 -17.18 -21.60
N ALA A 125 -17.98 -16.52 -22.71
CA ALA A 125 -18.94 -16.06 -23.71
C ALA A 125 -19.03 -16.99 -24.95
N ALA A 126 -18.17 -18.01 -25.02
CA ALA A 126 -18.12 -19.04 -26.06
C ALA A 126 -18.78 -20.34 -25.58
#